data_AF-A0A0D1XFP0-F1
#
_entry.id   AF-A0A0D1XFP0-F1
#
_cell.length_a   1.000
_cell.length_b   1.000
_cell.length_c   1.000
_cell.angle_alpha   90.00
_cell.angle_beta   90.00
_cell.angle_gamma   90.00
#
_symmetry.space_group_name_H-M   'P 1'
#
loop_
_entity.id
_entity.type
_entity.pdbx_description
1 polymer ?
#
loop_
_entity_poly.entity_id
_entity_poly.type
_entity_poly.pdbx_seq_one_letter_code
_entity_poly.pdbx_strand_id
1 'polypeptide(L)' 'MLTGLEKEFDLSMAKVNIFTLWYENKQAGTGTASYAIDKQEDNKGPFTNRKNYVIFDKILTFEVNEYGVTKK' A
#
# COMPACT_ATOMS: atom_id res chain seq x y z
N MET A 1 -19.85 5.25 -0.47
CA MET A 1 -19.10 6.52 -0.35
C MET A 1 -17.66 6.27 -0.73
N LEU A 2 -17.19 6.92 -1.79
CA LEU A 2 -15.77 7.10 -2.07
C LEU A 2 -15.35 8.32 -1.26
N THR A 3 -14.45 8.17 -0.30
CA THR A 3 -14.16 9.24 0.67
C THR A 3 -13.18 10.29 0.14
N GLY A 4 -12.70 10.15 -1.11
CA GLY A 4 -11.66 11.02 -1.68
C GLY A 4 -10.35 10.98 -0.90
N LEU A 5 -10.13 9.95 -0.07
CA LEU A 5 -8.96 9.84 0.78
C LEU A 5 -7.81 9.26 -0.04
N GLU A 6 -6.78 10.09 -0.24
CA GLU A 6 -5.52 9.69 -0.87
C GLU A 6 -4.43 9.52 0.19
N LYS A 7 -3.55 8.54 -0.02
CA LYS A 7 -2.42 8.29 0.87
C LYS A 7 -1.26 7.69 0.08
N GLU A 8 -0.11 8.32 0.20
CA GLU A 8 1.12 7.91 -0.46
C GLU A 8 2.02 7.14 0.51
N PHE A 9 2.80 6.22 -0.05
CA PHE A 9 3.76 5.40 0.67
C PHE A 9 5.02 5.27 -0.15
N ASP A 10 6.17 5.54 0.48
CA ASP A 10 7.46 5.14 -0.07
C ASP A 10 7.75 3.69 0.34
N LEU A 11 7.83 2.81 -0.65
CA LEU A 11 7.93 1.36 -0.48
C LEU A 11 9.03 0.81 -1.39
N SER A 12 9.70 -0.25 -0.93
CA SER A 12 10.53 -1.03 -1.84
C SER A 12 9.67 -1.73 -2.88
N MET A 13 10.24 -1.98 -4.08
CA MET A 13 9.53 -2.70 -5.14
C MET A 13 9.03 -4.08 -4.71
N ALA A 14 9.70 -4.75 -3.79
CA ALA A 14 9.21 -5.99 -3.20
C ALA A 14 7.87 -5.80 -2.48
N LYS A 15 7.71 -4.75 -1.68
CA LYS A 15 6.45 -4.43 -0.99
C LYS A 15 5.37 -3.98 -1.95
N VAL A 16 5.72 -3.23 -2.99
CA VAL A 16 4.80 -2.84 -4.08
C VAL A 16 4.25 -4.09 -4.77
N ASN A 17 5.12 -5.03 -5.16
CA ASN A 17 4.70 -6.27 -5.83
C ASN A 17 3.78 -7.13 -4.94
N ILE A 18 4.05 -7.21 -3.64
CA ILE A 18 3.19 -7.93 -2.69
C ILE A 18 1.81 -7.25 -2.59
N PHE A 19 1.76 -5.91 -2.55
CA PHE A 19 0.50 -5.16 -2.55
C PHE A 19 -0.32 -5.41 -3.83
N THR A 20 0.30 -5.30 -5.00
CA THR A 20 -0.36 -5.54 -6.29
C THR A 20 -0.88 -6.98 -6.39
N LEU A 21 -0.09 -7.96 -5.94
CA LEU A 21 -0.53 -9.36 -5.91
C LEU A 21 -1.72 -9.57 -4.97
N TRP A 22 -1.74 -8.94 -3.79
CA TRP A 22 -2.90 -8.99 -2.90
C TRP A 22 -4.14 -8.41 -3.58
N TYR A 23 -4.01 -7.28 -4.27
CA TYR A 23 -5.12 -6.62 -4.96
C TYR A 23 -5.72 -7.53 -6.05
N GLU A 24 -4.88 -8.08 -6.93
CA GLU A 24 -5.33 -8.96 -8.02
C GLU A 24 -5.94 -10.27 -7.50
N ASN A 25 -5.35 -10.87 -6.46
CA ASN A 25 -5.95 -12.05 -5.82
C ASN A 25 -7.33 -11.74 -5.25
N LYS A 26 -7.50 -10.56 -4.65
CA LYS A 26 -8.79 -10.13 -4.10
C LYS A 26 -9.82 -9.84 -5.18
N GLN A 27 -9.41 -9.22 -6.27
CA GLN A 27 -10.23 -9.02 -7.47
C GLN A 27 -10.65 -10.37 -8.08
N ALA A 28 -9.79 -11.39 -8.04
CA ALA A 28 -10.11 -12.76 -8.47
C ALA A 28 -10.99 -13.54 -7.48
N GLY A 29 -11.42 -12.92 -6.37
CA GLY A 29 -12.33 -13.52 -5.39
C GLY A 29 -11.64 -14.25 -4.23
N THR A 30 -10.32 -14.15 -4.10
CA THR A 30 -9.54 -14.86 -3.06
C THR A 30 -8.80 -13.90 -2.12
N GLY A 31 -8.34 -14.35 -0.97
CA GLY A 31 -7.58 -13.49 -0.04
C GLY A 31 -8.42 -12.48 0.77
N THR A 32 -7.70 -11.66 1.54
CA THR A 32 -8.26 -10.84 2.62
C THR A 32 -8.97 -9.58 2.11
N ALA A 33 -9.97 -9.09 2.85
CA ALA A 33 -10.66 -7.83 2.54
C ALA A 33 -9.80 -6.57 2.77
N SER A 34 -8.68 -6.73 3.49
CA SER A 34 -7.76 -5.64 3.80
C SER A 34 -6.31 -6.08 3.67
N TYR A 35 -5.44 -5.12 3.34
CA TYR A 35 -3.99 -5.26 3.35
C TYR A 35 -3.36 -4.32 4.38
N ALA A 36 -2.39 -4.82 5.13
CA ALA A 36 -1.69 -4.04 6.13
C ALA A 36 -0.33 -3.57 5.59
N ILE A 37 -0.17 -2.25 5.44
CA ILE A 37 1.10 -1.62 5.10
C ILE A 37 1.79 -1.23 6.40
N ASP A 38 2.91 -1.88 6.71
CA ASP A 38 3.75 -1.49 7.84
C ASP A 38 4.33 -0.10 7.60
N LYS A 39 4.17 0.81 8.57
CA LYS A 39 4.94 2.06 8.57
C LYS A 39 6.39 1.74 8.86
N GLN A 40 7.28 2.18 7.97
CA GLN A 40 8.73 2.12 8.14
C GLN A 40 9.17 2.94 9.38
N GLU A 41 10.40 2.73 9.85
CA GLU A 41 10.92 3.20 11.14
C GLU A 41 10.71 4.70 11.39
N ASP A 42 10.75 5.49 10.33
CA ASP A 42 10.66 6.94 10.25
C ASP A 42 9.27 7.52 10.57
N ASN A 43 8.21 6.71 10.71
CA ASN A 43 6.86 7.20 11.04
C ASN A 43 6.09 6.33 12.05
N LYS A 44 6.84 5.62 12.89
CA LYS A 44 6.32 4.65 13.87
C LYS A 44 5.93 5.28 15.21
N GLY A 45 6.55 6.38 15.63
CA GLY A 45 6.27 7.01 16.93
C GLY A 45 6.59 6.08 18.11
N PRO A 46 5.86 6.14 19.24
CA PRO A 46 6.15 5.33 20.43
C PRO A 46 5.70 3.85 20.31
N PHE A 47 5.15 3.44 19.17
CA PHE A 47 4.55 2.12 19.01
C PHE A 47 5.59 1.07 18.63
N THR A 48 5.46 -0.16 19.12
CA THR A 48 6.31 -1.30 18.71
C THR A 48 5.96 -1.82 17.31
N ASN A 49 4.75 -1.53 16.83
CA ASN A 49 4.31 -1.78 15.46
C ASN A 49 3.20 -0.77 15.09
N ARG A 50 3.22 -0.24 13.87
CA ARG A 50 2.19 0.67 13.37
C ARG A 50 1.88 0.33 11.92
N LYS A 51 0.63 -0.01 11.64
CA LYS A 51 0.16 -0.42 10.32
C LYS A 51 -0.93 0.50 9.82
N ASN A 52 -0.93 0.81 8.52
CA ASN A 52 -2.09 1.35 7.84
C ASN A 52 -2.81 0.20 7.14
N TYR A 53 -4.11 0.09 7.35
CA TYR A 53 -4.92 -0.90 6.65
C TYR A 53 -5.60 -0.26 5.44
N VAL A 54 -5.41 -0.88 4.28
CA VAL A 54 -6.09 -0.54 3.04
C VAL A 54 -7.24 -1.51 2.86
N ILE A 55 -8.44 -1.01 2.54
CA ILE A 55 -9.64 -1.82 2.35
C ILE A 55 -9.90 -1.96 0.86
N PHE A 56 -9.98 -3.20 0.36
CA PHE A 56 -10.11 -3.49 -1.07
C PHE A 56 -11.30 -2.77 -1.73
N ASP A 57 -12.48 -2.90 -1.13
CA ASP A 57 -13.73 -2.33 -1.69
C ASP A 57 -13.85 -0.79 -1.56
N LYS A 58 -12.77 -0.13 -1.12
CA LYS A 58 -12.65 1.34 -1.03
C LYS A 58 -11.57 1.90 -1.93
N ILE A 59 -10.83 1.06 -2.67
CA ILE A 59 -9.86 1.50 -3.67
C ILE A 59 -10.61 1.76 -4.97
N LEU A 60 -10.59 3.01 -5.45
CA LEU A 60 -11.11 3.34 -6.77
C LEU A 60 -10.03 3.15 -7.85
N THR A 61 -8.85 3.71 -7.59
CA THR A 61 -7.66 3.67 -8.43
C THR A 61 -6.43 3.78 -7.54
N PHE A 62 -5.28 3.34 -8.04
CA PHE A 62 -3.96 3.60 -7.44
C PHE A 62 -2.92 3.68 -8.56
N GLU A 63 -1.80 4.34 -8.27
CA GLU A 63 -0.66 4.44 -9.16
C GLU A 63 0.60 3.93 -8.47
N VAL A 64 1.56 3.46 -9.27
CA VAL A 64 2.89 3.05 -8.83
C VAL A 64 3.88 3.90 -9.61
N ASN A 65 4.60 4.76 -8.90
CA ASN A 65 5.62 5.62 -9.48
C ASN A 65 7.00 5.11 -9.05
N GLU A 66 7.88 4.85 -10.02
CA GLU A 66 9.26 4.41 -9.76
C GLU A 66 10.23 5.61 -9.78
N TYR A 67 11.17 5.64 -8.84
CA TYR A 67 12.21 6.67 -8.84
C TYR A 67 13.21 6.44 -9.99
N GLY A 68 13.31 7.42 -10.89
CA GLY A 68 14.35 7.44 -11.90
C GLY A 68 15.73 7.69 -11.26
N VAL A 69 16.74 6.93 -11.67
CA VAL A 69 18.13 7.21 -11.27
C VAL A 69 18.58 8.44 -12.06
N THR A 70 18.50 9.64 -11.48
CA THR A 70 19.18 10.80 -12.06
C THR A 70 20.68 10.59 -11.86
N LYS A 71 21.35 10.00 -12.85
CA LYS A 71 22.81 10.13 -12.95
C LYS A 71 23.10 11.60 -13.25
N LYS A 72 23.51 12.36 -12.21
CA LYS A 72 24.29 13.58 -12.41
C LYS A 72 25.68 13.21 -12.91
#